data_AF-A0A0R3FCT8-F1
#
_entry.id   AF-A0A0R3FCT8-F1
#
_cell.length_a   1.000
_cell.length_b   1.000
_cell.length_c   1.000
_cell.angle_alpha   90.00
_cell.angle_beta   90.00
_cell.angle_gamma   90.00
#
_symmetry.space_group_name_H-M   'P 1'
#
loop_
_entity.id
_entity.type
_entity.pdbx_description
1 polymer ?
#
loop_
_entity_poly.entity_id
_entity_poly.type
_entity_poly.pdbx_seq_one_letter_code
_entity_poly.pdbx_strand_id
1 'polypeptide(L)'
;MSEPGLIIAGSGPAGVAAAESFREHNASAPVQILTADPDSPYERPPLSKQYLRRQTDDVILHPPSWYDERAIELISSTAIDRIDVDDRAVYAGEQRYDFRSLILAPGAAPSPLSVPGGHHALLLRSLTDATVLRDAADTADAAVVVGAGFIGCEAAASLSLRGVSVTLVAPESLPQETRLGREAGERLRDLVTAAGVHYIGGVEVEEITEKGVRLNTGVTVAGDLTLAATGVTPQSRLAAKAGIRVEDSRIVVGADMRTSASGVYAAGDVARAWNAIAGRYLTVEHWQDAIDQGSVAGASAAGHEAIWDAVPGFWTTIGEATVKYHAWGDGYEDSRMISSTEGFTVWYEANATTVAVLTYNADDDYELGRQLIAEGRPAPTAAR
;
A
#
# COMPACT_ATOMS: atom_id res chain seq x y z
N MET A 1 -1.55 14.98 -36.05
CA MET A 1 -1.30 14.58 -34.66
C MET A 1 -2.63 14.09 -34.13
N SER A 2 -2.70 12.89 -33.56
CA SER A 2 -3.92 12.43 -32.87
C SER A 2 -4.27 13.45 -31.78
N GLU A 3 -5.55 13.68 -31.53
CA GLU A 3 -5.97 14.56 -30.43
C GLU A 3 -5.43 14.01 -29.09
N PRO A 4 -4.96 14.87 -28.17
CA PRO A 4 -4.51 14.45 -26.84
C PRO A 4 -5.59 13.65 -26.10
N GLY A 5 -5.19 12.53 -25.52
CA GLY A 5 -6.08 11.60 -24.82
C GLY A 5 -5.90 11.63 -23.31
N LEU A 6 -5.90 10.46 -22.70
CA LEU A 6 -5.60 10.26 -21.28
C LEU A 6 -4.10 9.98 -21.10
N ILE A 7 -3.48 10.71 -20.18
CA ILE A 7 -2.17 10.37 -19.60
C ILE A 7 -2.37 9.90 -18.16
N ILE A 8 -1.70 8.81 -17.80
CA ILE A 8 -1.66 8.27 -16.45
C ILE A 8 -0.22 8.27 -15.97
N ALA A 9 0.04 8.94 -14.85
CA ALA A 9 1.35 9.00 -14.21
C ALA A 9 1.44 7.92 -13.13
N GLY A 10 2.08 6.80 -13.44
CA GLY A 10 2.26 5.65 -12.55
C GLY A 10 1.49 4.42 -13.02
N SER A 11 2.16 3.27 -12.95
CA SER A 11 1.64 1.98 -13.45
C SER A 11 1.28 0.98 -12.35
N GLY A 12 1.05 1.48 -11.12
CA GLY A 12 0.50 0.66 -10.05
C GLY A 12 -0.96 0.25 -10.27
N PRO A 13 -1.58 -0.45 -9.31
CA PRO A 13 -2.98 -0.92 -9.43
C PRO A 13 -3.96 0.18 -9.81
N ALA A 14 -3.83 1.37 -9.22
CA ALA A 14 -4.68 2.51 -9.54
C ALA A 14 -4.52 2.99 -10.99
N GLY A 15 -3.29 3.03 -11.51
CA GLY A 15 -3.03 3.50 -12.87
C GLY A 15 -3.54 2.52 -13.93
N VAL A 16 -3.34 1.21 -13.71
CA VAL A 16 -3.82 0.16 -14.61
C VAL A 16 -5.35 0.09 -14.62
N ALA A 17 -5.99 0.12 -13.45
CA ALA A 17 -7.45 0.14 -13.32
C ALA A 17 -8.06 1.40 -13.96
N ALA A 18 -7.41 2.55 -13.81
CA ALA A 18 -7.82 3.78 -14.48
C ALA A 18 -7.75 3.68 -16.00
N ALA A 19 -6.70 3.07 -16.56
CA ALA A 19 -6.56 2.86 -17.99
C ALA A 19 -7.67 1.95 -18.55
N GLU A 20 -7.93 0.83 -17.86
CA GLU A 20 -8.99 -0.11 -18.23
C GLU A 20 -10.35 0.58 -18.20
N SER A 21 -10.70 1.20 -17.07
CA SER A 21 -12.01 1.85 -16.92
C SER A 21 -12.19 3.03 -17.88
N PHE A 22 -11.15 3.81 -18.16
CA PHE A 22 -11.25 4.87 -19.18
C PHE A 22 -11.54 4.27 -20.56
N ARG A 23 -10.86 3.18 -20.94
CA ARG A 23 -11.05 2.52 -22.24
C ARG A 23 -12.47 1.95 -22.40
N GLU A 24 -13.04 1.39 -21.35
CA GLU A 24 -14.43 0.90 -21.34
C GLU A 24 -15.45 2.01 -21.66
N HIS A 25 -15.18 3.23 -21.18
CA HIS A 25 -16.07 4.38 -21.32
C HIS A 25 -15.72 5.31 -22.49
N ASN A 26 -14.53 5.14 -23.09
CA ASN A 26 -14.06 5.88 -24.25
C ASN A 26 -13.20 5.00 -25.16
N ALA A 27 -13.83 4.43 -26.18
CA ALA A 27 -13.21 3.45 -27.08
C ALA A 27 -12.18 4.03 -28.07
N SER A 28 -12.15 5.36 -28.29
CA SER A 28 -11.37 5.94 -29.39
C SER A 28 -10.25 6.88 -28.98
N ALA A 29 -10.31 7.48 -27.78
CA ALA A 29 -9.25 8.38 -27.33
C ALA A 29 -7.93 7.63 -27.05
N PRO A 30 -6.76 8.23 -27.31
CA PRO A 30 -5.47 7.66 -26.89
C PRO A 30 -5.40 7.49 -25.37
N VAL A 31 -4.73 6.43 -24.91
CA VAL A 31 -4.47 6.17 -23.48
C VAL A 31 -3.00 5.80 -23.32
N GLN A 32 -2.29 6.56 -22.49
CA GLN A 32 -0.87 6.32 -22.21
C GLN A 32 -0.64 6.18 -20.70
N ILE A 33 0.08 5.15 -20.29
CA ILE A 33 0.60 4.97 -18.93
C ILE A 33 2.10 5.27 -18.97
N LEU A 34 2.52 6.31 -18.27
CA LEU A 34 3.94 6.65 -18.11
C LEU A 34 4.40 6.18 -16.73
N THR A 35 5.48 5.42 -16.67
CA THR A 35 5.99 4.89 -15.41
C THR A 35 7.51 4.94 -15.33
N ALA A 36 8.03 5.26 -14.14
CA ALA A 36 9.46 5.21 -13.87
C ALA A 36 9.98 3.77 -13.80
N ASP A 37 9.11 2.79 -13.52
CA ASP A 37 9.49 1.40 -13.44
C ASP A 37 9.94 0.88 -14.83
N PRO A 38 11.03 0.10 -14.93
CA PRO A 38 11.45 -0.52 -16.19
C PRO A 38 10.60 -1.76 -16.53
N ASP A 39 10.00 -2.37 -15.51
CA ASP A 39 9.24 -3.61 -15.62
C ASP A 39 7.78 -3.37 -16.07
N SER A 40 7.15 -4.40 -16.63
CA SER A 40 5.70 -4.42 -16.82
C SER A 40 4.98 -4.29 -15.48
N PRO A 41 3.76 -3.71 -15.42
CA PRO A 41 3.01 -3.55 -14.19
C PRO A 41 2.84 -4.88 -13.44
N TYR A 42 3.05 -4.85 -12.12
CA TYR A 42 3.13 -6.05 -11.27
C TYR A 42 2.34 -5.92 -9.96
N GLU A 43 1.95 -7.06 -9.42
CA GLU A 43 1.40 -7.22 -8.09
C GLU A 43 2.47 -6.94 -7.03
N ARG A 44 2.17 -6.00 -6.13
CA ARG A 44 3.02 -5.69 -4.97
C ARG A 44 2.82 -6.63 -3.77
N PRO A 45 1.62 -7.14 -3.46
CA PRO A 45 1.40 -7.99 -2.29
C PRO A 45 2.28 -9.26 -2.23
N PRO A 46 2.61 -9.96 -3.34
CA PRO A 46 3.50 -11.11 -3.30
C PRO A 46 4.95 -10.76 -2.94
N LEU A 47 5.39 -9.51 -3.10
CA LEU A 47 6.79 -9.08 -2.94
C LEU A 47 7.34 -9.23 -1.52
N SER A 48 6.49 -9.19 -0.49
CA SER A 48 6.84 -9.51 0.91
C SER A 48 6.51 -10.97 1.30
N LYS A 49 5.93 -11.74 0.39
CA LYS A 49 5.33 -13.06 0.62
C LYS A 49 5.90 -14.11 -0.34
N GLN A 50 5.08 -14.65 -1.25
CA GLN A 50 5.41 -15.79 -2.10
C GLN A 50 6.61 -15.50 -3.01
N TYR A 51 6.72 -14.27 -3.53
CA TYR A 51 7.86 -13.87 -4.35
C TYR A 51 9.15 -13.87 -3.52
N LEU A 52 9.13 -13.23 -2.35
CA LEU A 52 10.27 -13.21 -1.43
C LEU A 52 10.68 -14.61 -0.98
N ARG A 53 9.72 -15.53 -0.83
CA ARG A 53 9.89 -16.95 -0.47
C ARG A 53 10.39 -17.83 -1.62
N ARG A 54 10.61 -17.30 -2.82
CA ARG A 54 10.90 -18.08 -4.05
C ARG A 54 9.84 -19.13 -4.40
N GLN A 55 8.57 -18.86 -4.07
CA GLN A 55 7.43 -19.72 -4.39
C GLN A 55 6.77 -19.34 -5.72
N THR A 56 6.96 -18.09 -6.18
CA THR A 56 6.53 -17.62 -7.49
C THR A 56 7.52 -16.59 -8.04
N ASP A 57 7.68 -16.57 -9.36
CA ASP A 57 8.27 -15.46 -10.11
C ASP A 57 7.22 -14.70 -10.91
N ASP A 58 5.99 -15.24 -11.00
CA ASP A 58 4.88 -14.61 -11.69
C ASP A 58 4.19 -13.61 -10.75
N VAL A 59 4.45 -12.34 -11.02
CA VAL A 59 3.86 -11.19 -10.33
C VAL A 59 3.31 -10.18 -11.33
N ILE A 60 3.28 -10.49 -12.64
CA ILE A 60 2.85 -9.54 -13.66
C ILE A 60 1.33 -9.39 -13.61
N LEU A 61 0.83 -8.15 -13.60
CA LEU A 61 -0.61 -7.88 -13.53
C LEU A 61 -1.33 -8.35 -14.78
N HIS A 62 -0.79 -7.96 -15.94
CA HIS A 62 -1.32 -8.34 -17.23
C HIS A 62 -0.19 -8.64 -18.22
N PRO A 63 -0.36 -9.65 -19.08
CA PRO A 63 0.59 -9.90 -20.15
C PRO A 63 0.60 -8.71 -21.13
N PRO A 64 1.70 -8.48 -21.87
CA PRO A 64 1.80 -7.39 -22.86
C PRO A 64 0.61 -7.32 -23.84
N SER A 65 0.08 -8.47 -24.27
CA SER A 65 -1.05 -8.54 -25.20
C SER A 65 -2.33 -7.88 -24.69
N TRP A 66 -2.52 -7.82 -23.36
CA TRP A 66 -3.69 -7.17 -22.76
C TRP A 66 -3.71 -5.66 -23.05
N TYR A 67 -2.54 -5.02 -23.07
CA TYR A 67 -2.39 -3.60 -23.37
C TYR A 67 -2.63 -3.33 -24.86
N ASP A 68 -2.08 -4.18 -25.73
CA ASP A 68 -2.27 -4.11 -27.18
C ASP A 68 -3.75 -4.27 -27.56
N GLU A 69 -4.43 -5.28 -27.01
CA GLU A 69 -5.85 -5.56 -27.24
C GLU A 69 -6.77 -4.40 -26.81
N ARG A 70 -6.34 -3.61 -25.83
CA ARG A 70 -7.09 -2.44 -25.32
C ARG A 70 -6.59 -1.11 -25.90
N ALA A 71 -5.61 -1.12 -26.79
CA ALA A 71 -4.95 0.08 -27.30
C ALA A 71 -4.53 1.03 -26.16
N ILE A 72 -3.84 0.48 -25.16
CA ILE A 72 -3.22 1.21 -24.05
C ILE A 72 -1.71 1.20 -24.30
N GLU A 73 -1.11 2.38 -24.44
CA GLU A 73 0.33 2.49 -24.61
C GLU A 73 1.01 2.55 -23.24
N LEU A 74 1.85 1.55 -22.94
CA LEU A 74 2.69 1.55 -21.74
C LEU A 74 4.09 2.09 -22.09
N ILE A 75 4.48 3.18 -21.45
CA ILE A 75 5.77 3.85 -21.64
C ILE A 75 6.59 3.73 -20.35
N SER A 76 7.39 2.66 -20.28
CA SER A 76 8.26 2.34 -19.14
C SER A 76 9.51 3.24 -19.06
N SER A 77 10.22 3.19 -17.93
CA SER A 77 11.44 3.97 -17.67
C SER A 77 11.30 5.47 -17.94
N THR A 78 10.09 6.00 -17.79
CA THR A 78 9.70 7.37 -18.08
C THR A 78 9.18 8.02 -16.80
N ALA A 79 10.11 8.58 -16.03
CA ALA A 79 9.79 9.33 -14.83
C ALA A 79 9.33 10.74 -15.18
N ILE A 80 8.07 11.07 -14.88
CA ILE A 80 7.57 12.44 -14.99
C ILE A 80 8.24 13.28 -13.90
N ASP A 81 8.80 14.43 -14.26
CA ASP A 81 9.46 15.36 -13.33
C ASP A 81 8.80 16.74 -13.25
N ARG A 82 7.88 17.04 -14.17
CA ARG A 82 7.12 18.29 -14.21
C ARG A 82 5.72 18.10 -14.77
N ILE A 83 4.77 18.81 -14.19
CA ILE A 83 3.38 18.89 -14.63
C ILE A 83 3.08 20.37 -14.88
N ASP A 84 2.50 20.67 -16.04
CA ASP A 84 1.98 21.98 -16.41
C ASP A 84 0.48 21.85 -16.68
N VAL A 85 -0.33 22.32 -15.71
CA VAL A 85 -1.78 22.18 -15.76
C VAL A 85 -2.40 23.15 -16.77
N ASP A 86 -1.85 24.35 -16.91
CA ASP A 86 -2.37 25.39 -17.79
C ASP A 86 -2.14 25.03 -19.26
N ASP A 87 -0.95 24.49 -19.55
CA ASP A 87 -0.57 24.01 -20.88
C ASP A 87 -0.96 22.54 -21.14
N ARG A 88 -1.63 21.90 -20.16
CA ARG A 88 -2.09 20.51 -20.19
C ARG A 88 -1.03 19.52 -20.68
N ALA A 89 0.14 19.57 -20.06
CA ALA A 89 1.26 18.70 -20.40
C ALA A 89 2.01 18.19 -19.18
N VAL A 90 2.60 16.99 -19.34
CA VAL A 90 3.60 16.46 -18.42
C VAL A 90 4.93 16.29 -19.15
N TYR A 91 6.02 16.29 -18.38
CA TYR A 91 7.37 16.21 -18.92
C TYR A 91 8.18 15.15 -18.21
N ALA A 92 8.95 14.40 -19.00
CA ALA A 92 9.99 13.50 -18.54
C ALA A 92 11.31 13.93 -19.21
N GLY A 93 12.15 14.65 -18.47
CA GLY A 93 13.28 15.39 -19.03
C GLY A 93 12.83 16.44 -20.05
N GLU A 94 13.37 16.34 -21.27
CA GLU A 94 13.01 17.23 -22.38
C GLU A 94 11.76 16.77 -23.14
N GLN A 95 11.32 15.52 -22.92
CA GLN A 95 10.16 14.96 -23.62
C GLN A 95 8.87 15.51 -23.04
N ARG A 96 8.00 16.02 -23.93
CA ARG A 96 6.67 16.54 -23.59
C ARG A 96 5.58 15.53 -23.98
N TYR A 97 4.57 15.40 -23.13
CA TYR A 97 3.37 14.63 -23.39
C TYR A 97 2.12 15.49 -23.10
N ASP A 98 1.33 15.75 -24.14
CA ASP A 98 0.09 16.53 -24.05
C ASP A 98 -1.08 15.64 -23.60
N PHE A 99 -1.96 16.17 -22.75
CA PHE A 99 -3.15 15.45 -22.30
C PHE A 99 -4.44 16.26 -22.46
N ARG A 100 -5.55 15.54 -22.66
CA ARG A 100 -6.88 16.07 -22.39
C ARG A 100 -7.25 15.86 -20.93
N SER A 101 -6.95 14.68 -20.40
CA SER A 101 -7.15 14.30 -19.00
C SER A 101 -5.86 13.71 -18.43
N LEU A 102 -5.54 14.02 -17.18
CA LEU A 102 -4.37 13.51 -16.46
C LEU A 102 -4.81 12.78 -15.20
N ILE A 103 -4.34 11.55 -14.99
CA ILE A 103 -4.54 10.80 -13.74
C ILE A 103 -3.19 10.65 -13.04
N LEU A 104 -3.09 11.14 -11.82
CA LEU A 104 -1.90 11.02 -10.96
C LEU A 104 -2.04 9.79 -10.07
N ALA A 105 -1.28 8.74 -10.37
CA ALA A 105 -1.22 7.49 -9.61
C ALA A 105 0.23 7.07 -9.23
N PRO A 106 1.12 7.98 -8.78
CA PRO A 106 2.50 7.63 -8.43
C PRO A 106 2.60 6.80 -7.13
N GLY A 107 1.51 6.69 -6.37
CA GLY A 107 1.47 5.97 -5.11
C GLY A 107 2.36 6.60 -4.02
N ALA A 108 3.02 5.75 -3.24
CA ALA A 108 3.92 6.11 -2.16
C ALA A 108 5.29 5.41 -2.29
N ALA A 109 6.32 5.96 -1.64
CA ALA A 109 7.66 5.38 -1.60
C ALA A 109 8.26 5.36 -0.18
N PRO A 110 9.05 4.32 0.16
CA PRO A 110 9.82 4.30 1.39
C PRO A 110 10.96 5.32 1.32
N SER A 111 11.49 5.69 2.49
CA SER A 111 12.72 6.47 2.61
C SER A 111 13.75 5.67 3.42
N PRO A 112 15.06 5.84 3.14
CA PRO A 112 16.10 5.30 4.01
C PRO A 112 15.93 5.78 5.45
N LEU A 113 16.36 4.96 6.40
CA LEU A 113 16.36 5.34 7.81
C LEU A 113 17.26 6.56 8.03
N SER A 114 16.77 7.54 8.79
CA SER A 114 17.46 8.81 9.07
C SER A 114 18.56 8.71 10.14
N VAL A 115 19.00 7.49 10.45
CA VAL A 115 20.06 7.17 11.41
C VAL A 115 21.41 6.97 10.71
N PRO A 116 22.55 7.15 11.40
CA PRO A 116 23.86 6.75 10.89
C PRO A 116 23.83 5.34 10.27
N GLY A 117 24.39 5.23 9.05
CA GLY A 117 24.41 3.99 8.29
C GLY A 117 23.04 3.49 7.80
N GLY A 118 21.95 4.26 7.95
CA GLY A 118 20.60 3.88 7.52
C GLY A 118 20.46 3.50 6.03
N HIS A 119 21.39 3.94 5.18
CA HIS A 119 21.49 3.56 3.76
C HIS A 119 21.99 2.14 3.52
N HIS A 120 22.52 1.45 4.54
CA HIS A 120 22.88 0.03 4.47
C HIS A 120 21.65 -0.89 4.53
N ALA A 121 20.52 -0.41 5.04
CA ALA A 121 19.30 -1.18 5.05
C ALA A 121 18.68 -1.23 3.63
N LEU A 122 18.30 -2.43 3.20
CA LEU A 122 17.46 -2.60 2.03
C LEU A 122 16.05 -2.06 2.30
N LEU A 123 15.37 -1.66 1.24
CA LEU A 123 13.97 -1.27 1.26
C LEU A 123 13.12 -2.37 0.60
N LEU A 124 11.80 -2.25 0.68
CA LEU A 124 10.88 -3.14 -0.02
C LEU A 124 9.65 -2.36 -0.51
N ARG A 125 9.64 -2.01 -1.80
CA ARG A 125 8.48 -1.36 -2.44
C ARG A 125 8.32 -1.70 -3.92
N SER A 126 9.41 -1.69 -4.67
CA SER A 126 9.44 -2.02 -6.10
C SER A 126 9.82 -3.49 -6.34
N LEU A 127 9.61 -3.99 -7.56
CA LEU A 127 10.10 -5.31 -7.97
C LEU A 127 11.64 -5.39 -7.91
N THR A 128 12.33 -4.29 -8.21
CA THR A 128 13.79 -4.18 -8.04
C THR A 128 14.19 -4.36 -6.58
N ASP A 129 13.55 -3.64 -5.65
CA ASP A 129 13.81 -3.80 -4.21
C ASP A 129 13.58 -5.24 -3.75
N ALA A 130 12.46 -5.82 -4.17
CA ALA A 130 12.09 -7.18 -3.82
C ALA A 130 13.10 -8.20 -4.38
N THR A 131 13.59 -8.00 -5.60
CA THR A 131 14.63 -8.84 -6.22
C THR A 131 15.93 -8.77 -5.42
N VAL A 132 16.40 -7.56 -5.10
CA VAL A 132 17.62 -7.36 -4.31
C VAL A 132 17.51 -7.99 -2.93
N LEU A 133 16.40 -7.77 -2.22
CA LEU A 133 16.13 -8.40 -0.92
C LEU A 133 16.06 -9.92 -1.03
N ARG A 134 15.38 -10.42 -2.05
CA ARG A 134 15.20 -11.85 -2.28
C ARG A 134 16.54 -12.54 -2.53
N ASP A 135 17.40 -11.95 -3.35
CA ASP A 135 18.72 -12.50 -3.68
C ASP A 135 19.70 -12.38 -2.51
N ALA A 136 19.70 -11.27 -1.79
CA ALA A 136 20.53 -11.11 -0.58
C ALA A 136 20.21 -12.17 0.49
N ALA A 137 18.93 -12.54 0.61
CA ALA A 137 18.49 -13.56 1.55
C ALA A 137 18.86 -15.00 1.17
N ASP A 138 19.42 -15.28 -0.02
CA ASP A 138 19.94 -16.62 -0.35
C ASP A 138 21.24 -16.95 0.38
N THR A 139 22.00 -15.92 0.75
CA THR A 139 23.31 -16.06 1.37
C THR A 139 23.37 -15.48 2.79
N ALA A 140 22.29 -14.88 3.27
CA ALA A 140 22.22 -14.27 4.59
C ALA A 140 22.03 -15.35 5.67
N ASP A 141 22.86 -15.32 6.69
CA ASP A 141 22.70 -16.17 7.88
C ASP A 141 21.68 -15.54 8.85
N ALA A 142 21.67 -14.21 8.97
CA ALA A 142 20.84 -13.51 9.95
C ALA A 142 20.34 -12.14 9.45
N ALA A 143 19.03 -11.93 9.56
CA ALA A 143 18.40 -10.68 9.16
C ALA A 143 17.88 -9.87 10.35
N VAL A 144 18.05 -8.55 10.29
CA VAL A 144 17.35 -7.59 11.15
C VAL A 144 16.30 -6.84 10.34
N VAL A 145 15.03 -7.01 10.70
CA VAL A 145 13.92 -6.25 10.11
C VAL A 145 13.58 -5.10 11.06
N VAL A 146 13.59 -3.87 10.56
CA VAL A 146 13.29 -2.66 11.33
C VAL A 146 11.89 -2.17 10.97
N GLY A 147 10.98 -2.21 11.94
CA GLY A 147 9.60 -1.77 11.80
C GLY A 147 8.61 -2.95 11.81
N ALA A 148 7.71 -2.96 12.79
CA ALA A 148 6.71 -4.01 12.98
C ALA A 148 5.33 -3.67 12.37
N GLY A 149 5.35 -2.95 11.24
CA GLY A 149 4.18 -2.81 10.39
C GLY A 149 3.82 -4.14 9.69
N PHE A 150 2.74 -4.16 8.91
CA PHE A 150 2.34 -5.40 8.20
C PHE A 150 3.44 -5.90 7.27
N ILE A 151 4.01 -5.04 6.42
CA ILE A 151 5.11 -5.40 5.53
C ILE A 151 6.33 -5.94 6.30
N GLY A 152 6.66 -5.34 7.44
CA GLY A 152 7.76 -5.81 8.29
C GLY A 152 7.49 -7.21 8.88
N CYS A 153 6.27 -7.44 9.39
CA CYS A 153 5.87 -8.76 9.89
C CYS A 153 5.85 -9.82 8.78
N GLU A 154 5.31 -9.49 7.61
CA GLU A 154 5.26 -10.37 6.45
C GLU A 154 6.65 -10.74 5.97
N ALA A 155 7.52 -9.74 5.74
CA ALA A 155 8.88 -9.95 5.27
C ALA A 155 9.72 -10.71 6.30
N ALA A 156 9.61 -10.40 7.59
CA ALA A 156 10.30 -11.12 8.65
C ALA A 156 9.89 -12.61 8.66
N ALA A 157 8.59 -12.90 8.61
CA ALA A 157 8.11 -14.27 8.55
C ALA A 157 8.56 -14.99 7.26
N SER A 158 8.52 -14.31 6.11
CA SER A 158 8.96 -14.87 4.83
C SER A 158 10.47 -15.18 4.80
N LEU A 159 11.30 -14.33 5.38
CA LEU A 159 12.75 -14.57 5.53
C LEU A 159 13.03 -15.74 6.47
N SER A 160 12.31 -15.82 7.60
CA SER A 160 12.42 -16.93 8.55
C SER A 160 12.04 -18.28 7.92
N LEU A 161 10.96 -18.32 7.12
CA LEU A 161 10.55 -19.51 6.38
C LEU A 161 11.55 -19.96 5.31
N ARG A 162 12.47 -19.08 4.90
CA ARG A 162 13.61 -19.42 4.02
C ARG A 162 14.82 -19.96 4.78
N GLY A 163 14.76 -20.02 6.11
CA GLY A 163 15.84 -20.50 6.97
C GLY A 163 16.79 -19.41 7.48
N VAL A 164 16.51 -18.13 7.22
CA VAL A 164 17.30 -17.01 7.76
C VAL A 164 16.96 -16.81 9.24
N SER A 165 17.95 -16.59 10.10
CA SER A 165 17.70 -16.23 11.50
C SER A 165 17.22 -14.77 11.59
N VAL A 166 15.94 -14.54 11.87
CA VAL A 166 15.36 -13.18 11.81
C VAL A 166 15.10 -12.59 13.20
N THR A 167 15.57 -11.35 13.41
CA THR A 167 15.10 -10.48 14.50
C THR A 167 14.29 -9.32 13.93
N LEU A 168 13.05 -9.14 14.41
CA LEU A 168 12.19 -8.00 14.11
C LEU A 168 12.24 -7.01 15.26
N VAL A 169 12.68 -5.78 14.99
CA VAL A 169 12.79 -4.70 15.99
C VAL A 169 11.82 -3.56 15.69
N ALA A 170 11.21 -2.99 16.72
CA ALA A 170 10.32 -1.84 16.55
C ALA A 170 10.22 -0.96 17.81
N PRO A 171 9.89 0.34 17.66
CA PRO A 171 9.62 1.22 18.80
C PRO A 171 8.40 0.78 19.62
N GLU A 172 7.38 0.24 18.96
CA GLU A 172 6.17 -0.24 19.65
C GLU A 172 6.44 -1.54 20.42
N SER A 173 5.76 -1.73 21.55
CA SER A 173 5.94 -2.93 22.38
C SER A 173 5.31 -4.17 21.73
N LEU A 174 4.33 -3.99 20.86
CA LEU A 174 3.69 -5.04 20.07
C LEU A 174 3.51 -4.56 18.60
N PRO A 175 3.48 -5.48 17.62
CA PRO A 175 3.18 -5.11 16.24
C PRO A 175 1.82 -4.41 16.12
N GLN A 176 1.79 -3.27 15.41
CA GLN A 176 0.56 -2.51 15.13
C GLN A 176 -0.25 -2.08 16.39
N GLU A 177 0.37 -2.02 17.57
CA GLU A 177 -0.32 -1.74 18.84
C GLU A 177 -1.10 -0.42 18.80
N THR A 178 -0.48 0.64 18.27
CA THR A 178 -1.09 1.97 18.14
C THR A 178 -2.33 1.95 17.25
N ARG A 179 -2.33 1.11 16.21
CA ARG A 179 -3.42 1.05 15.22
C ARG A 179 -4.54 0.09 15.61
N LEU A 180 -4.18 -1.05 16.21
CA LEU A 180 -5.09 -2.18 16.40
C LEU A 180 -5.36 -2.52 17.87
N GLY A 181 -4.66 -1.86 18.79
CA GLY A 181 -4.75 -2.13 20.22
C GLY A 181 -3.92 -3.32 20.66
N ARG A 182 -3.79 -3.41 21.99
CA ARG A 182 -2.93 -4.38 22.66
C ARG A 182 -3.29 -5.84 22.35
N GLU A 183 -4.56 -6.22 22.46
CA GLU A 183 -4.99 -7.62 22.27
C GLU A 183 -4.66 -8.10 20.85
N ALA A 184 -4.95 -7.29 19.83
CA ALA A 184 -4.60 -7.60 18.44
C ALA A 184 -3.08 -7.66 18.24
N GLY A 185 -2.33 -6.72 18.82
CA GLY A 185 -0.86 -6.71 18.76
C GLY A 185 -0.23 -7.96 19.39
N GLU A 186 -0.78 -8.46 20.50
CA GLU A 186 -0.35 -9.73 21.11
C GLU A 186 -0.56 -10.90 20.16
N ARG A 187 -1.73 -10.99 19.48
CA ARG A 187 -1.99 -12.01 18.46
C ARG A 187 -1.04 -11.91 17.28
N LEU A 188 -0.76 -10.70 16.77
CA LEU A 188 0.17 -10.50 15.66
C LEU A 188 1.61 -10.90 16.05
N ARG A 189 2.05 -10.55 17.26
CA ARG A 189 3.35 -11.01 17.80
C ARG A 189 3.41 -12.53 17.85
N ASP A 190 2.35 -13.19 18.32
CA ASP A 190 2.29 -14.64 18.39
C ASP A 190 2.40 -15.27 17.00
N LEU A 191 1.74 -14.71 15.98
CA LEU A 191 1.87 -15.16 14.58
C LEU A 191 3.30 -14.99 14.03
N VAL A 192 3.93 -13.84 14.27
CA VAL A 192 5.32 -13.57 13.90
C VAL A 192 6.28 -14.56 14.58
N THR A 193 6.08 -14.81 15.88
CA THR A 193 6.91 -15.73 16.67
C THR A 193 6.70 -17.18 16.24
N ALA A 194 5.46 -17.57 15.92
CA ALA A 194 5.15 -18.90 15.39
C ALA A 194 5.80 -19.15 14.02
N ALA A 195 6.07 -18.10 13.24
CA ALA A 195 6.84 -18.18 12.00
C ALA A 195 8.37 -18.28 12.22
N GLY A 196 8.84 -18.32 13.48
CA GLY A 196 10.26 -18.47 13.82
C GLY A 196 11.02 -17.14 14.01
N VAL A 197 10.34 -15.99 13.99
CA VAL A 197 10.97 -14.68 14.13
C VAL A 197 11.14 -14.32 15.61
N HIS A 198 12.31 -13.80 15.98
CA HIS A 198 12.51 -13.20 17.29
C HIS A 198 12.04 -11.73 17.29
N TYR A 199 11.06 -11.39 18.13
CA TYR A 199 10.53 -10.03 18.21
C TYR A 199 11.11 -9.25 19.40
N ILE A 200 11.62 -8.04 19.16
CA ILE A 200 12.09 -7.10 20.18
C ILE A 200 11.35 -5.77 19.98
N GLY A 201 10.28 -5.57 20.77
CA GLY A 201 9.54 -4.31 20.83
C GLY A 201 10.11 -3.32 21.86
N GLY A 202 9.63 -2.08 21.82
CA GLY A 202 10.01 -1.05 22.80
C GLY A 202 11.43 -0.51 22.63
N VAL A 203 12.02 -0.64 21.44
CA VAL A 203 13.41 -0.25 21.15
C VAL A 203 13.50 0.62 19.90
N GLU A 204 14.42 1.55 19.90
CA GLU A 204 14.71 2.40 18.74
C GLU A 204 16.06 2.00 18.13
N VAL A 205 16.16 2.10 16.80
CA VAL A 205 17.43 1.95 16.09
C VAL A 205 18.20 3.26 16.17
N GLU A 206 19.46 3.21 16.59
CA GLU A 206 20.36 4.37 16.64
C GLU A 206 21.37 4.40 15.50
N GLU A 207 21.80 3.24 15.01
CA GLU A 207 22.78 3.11 13.93
C GLU A 207 22.62 1.76 13.24
N ILE A 208 22.81 1.73 11.93
CA ILE A 208 22.93 0.49 11.15
C ILE A 208 24.38 0.37 10.70
N THR A 209 24.96 -0.79 10.95
CA THR A 209 26.31 -1.15 10.52
C THR A 209 26.21 -2.30 9.52
N GLU A 210 27.30 -2.59 8.81
CA GLU A 210 27.36 -3.75 7.90
C GLU A 210 27.15 -5.10 8.60
N LYS A 211 27.21 -5.16 9.94
CA LYS A 211 27.13 -6.40 10.73
C LYS A 211 25.95 -6.44 11.70
N GLY A 212 25.05 -5.46 11.63
CA GLY A 212 23.89 -5.42 12.49
C GLY A 212 23.43 -4.02 12.86
N VAL A 213 22.50 -3.98 13.81
CA VAL A 213 21.73 -2.79 14.18
C VAL A 213 21.97 -2.47 15.65
N ARG A 214 22.46 -1.26 15.94
CA ARG A 214 22.60 -0.77 17.31
C ARG A 214 21.28 -0.15 17.77
N LEU A 215 20.81 -0.59 18.93
CA LEU A 215 19.60 -0.10 19.58
C LEU A 215 19.93 0.98 20.61
N ASN A 216 18.93 1.79 20.97
CA ASN A 216 19.01 2.81 22.03
C ASN A 216 19.29 2.26 23.43
N THR A 217 19.19 0.95 23.62
CA THR A 217 19.57 0.24 24.86
C THR A 217 21.08 -0.01 24.96
N GLY A 218 21.85 0.30 23.91
CA GLY A 218 23.27 -0.04 23.78
C GLY A 218 23.54 -1.47 23.28
N VAL A 219 22.49 -2.29 23.12
CA VAL A 219 22.59 -3.63 22.54
C VAL A 219 22.75 -3.53 21.02
N THR A 220 23.60 -4.38 20.44
CA THR A 220 23.69 -4.55 18.99
C THR A 220 23.09 -5.90 18.61
N VAL A 221 22.09 -5.87 17.74
CA VAL A 221 21.52 -7.08 17.13
C VAL A 221 22.36 -7.40 15.90
N ALA A 222 23.05 -8.54 15.91
CA ALA A 222 23.86 -8.96 14.79
C ALA A 222 22.99 -9.43 13.60
N GLY A 223 23.41 -9.08 12.39
CA GLY A 223 22.77 -9.51 11.15
C GLY A 223 23.55 -9.03 9.93
N ASP A 224 23.65 -9.88 8.90
CA ASP A 224 24.29 -9.59 7.62
C ASP A 224 23.30 -9.10 6.55
N LEU A 225 22.00 -9.14 6.87
CA LEU A 225 20.92 -8.54 6.09
C LEU A 225 20.11 -7.58 6.96
N THR A 226 19.88 -6.35 6.52
CA THR A 226 18.97 -5.41 7.20
C THR A 226 17.89 -4.93 6.25
N LEU A 227 16.63 -5.02 6.67
CA LEU A 227 15.47 -4.50 5.94
C LEU A 227 14.83 -3.37 6.75
N ALA A 228 14.64 -2.19 6.15
CA ALA A 228 13.84 -1.12 6.71
C ALA A 228 12.41 -1.19 6.18
N ALA A 229 11.46 -1.47 7.07
CA ALA A 229 10.02 -1.54 6.83
C ALA A 229 9.27 -0.51 7.68
N THR A 230 9.74 0.75 7.67
CA THR A 230 9.28 1.83 8.56
C THR A 230 8.23 2.76 7.94
N GLY A 231 7.45 2.25 7.00
CA GLY A 231 6.39 3.00 6.33
C GLY A 231 6.82 3.67 5.02
N VAL A 232 5.88 4.40 4.42
CA VAL A 232 6.04 5.05 3.12
C VAL A 232 5.55 6.49 3.18
N THR A 233 5.95 7.30 2.21
CA THR A 233 5.46 8.67 2.03
C THR A 233 4.77 8.79 0.66
N PRO A 234 3.56 9.37 0.59
CA PRO A 234 2.87 9.63 -0.67
C PRO A 234 3.69 10.52 -1.61
N GLN A 235 3.70 10.21 -2.90
CA GLN A 235 4.47 10.92 -3.91
C GLN A 235 3.71 12.12 -4.50
N SER A 236 3.29 13.07 -3.65
CA SER A 236 2.45 14.22 -4.04
C SER A 236 3.24 15.47 -4.47
N ARG A 237 4.58 15.45 -4.38
CA ARG A 237 5.44 16.63 -4.59
C ARG A 237 5.23 17.33 -5.93
N LEU A 238 5.07 16.56 -7.02
CA LEU A 238 4.87 17.13 -8.36
C LEU A 238 3.52 17.82 -8.48
N ALA A 239 2.47 17.22 -7.90
CA ALA A 239 1.14 17.82 -7.87
C ALA A 239 1.15 19.16 -7.10
N ALA A 240 1.79 19.19 -5.93
CA ALA A 240 1.93 20.43 -5.14
C ALA A 240 2.67 21.53 -5.92
N LYS A 241 3.77 21.19 -6.61
CA LYS A 241 4.51 22.13 -7.47
C LYS A 241 3.68 22.65 -8.65
N ALA A 242 2.75 21.83 -9.14
CA ALA A 242 1.83 22.19 -10.21
C ALA A 242 0.58 22.96 -9.73
N GLY A 243 0.52 23.35 -8.45
CA GLY A 243 -0.59 24.11 -7.88
C GLY A 243 -1.82 23.28 -7.52
N ILE A 244 -1.73 21.95 -7.55
CA ILE A 244 -2.81 21.05 -7.13
C ILE A 244 -2.85 20.99 -5.60
N ARG A 245 -4.06 21.06 -5.01
CA ARG A 245 -4.26 21.04 -3.56
C ARG A 245 -3.72 19.74 -2.95
N VAL A 246 -2.84 19.91 -1.97
CA VAL A 246 -2.26 18.83 -1.16
C VAL A 246 -2.47 19.13 0.32
N GLU A 247 -2.91 18.12 1.07
CA GLU A 247 -3.09 18.15 2.53
C GLU A 247 -2.51 16.87 3.13
N ASP A 248 -1.82 16.98 4.27
CA ASP A 248 -1.17 15.83 4.94
C ASP A 248 -0.30 15.00 3.98
N SER A 249 0.44 15.70 3.11
CA SER A 249 1.28 15.12 2.05
C SER A 249 0.54 14.34 0.96
N ARG A 250 -0.80 14.45 0.85
CA ARG A 250 -1.62 13.73 -0.14
C ARG A 250 -2.41 14.66 -1.04
N ILE A 251 -2.69 14.23 -2.26
CA ILE A 251 -3.50 14.98 -3.23
C ILE A 251 -4.96 14.89 -2.80
N VAL A 252 -5.61 16.03 -2.57
CA VAL A 252 -7.02 16.08 -2.15
C VAL A 252 -7.93 15.88 -3.35
N VAL A 253 -8.82 14.89 -3.28
CA VAL A 253 -9.78 14.58 -4.36
C VAL A 253 -11.20 14.35 -3.86
N GLY A 254 -12.17 14.69 -4.71
CA GLY A 254 -13.59 14.36 -4.48
C GLY A 254 -13.88 12.86 -4.57
N ALA A 255 -15.14 12.46 -4.36
CA ALA A 255 -15.55 11.06 -4.48
C ALA A 255 -15.40 10.51 -5.91
N ASP A 256 -15.41 11.39 -6.90
CA ASP A 256 -15.18 11.13 -8.31
C ASP A 256 -13.69 11.24 -8.72
N MET A 257 -12.79 11.25 -7.71
CA MET A 257 -11.34 11.36 -7.86
C MET A 257 -10.82 12.64 -8.53
N ARG A 258 -11.66 13.68 -8.71
CA ARG A 258 -11.21 14.97 -9.26
C ARG A 258 -10.36 15.73 -8.26
N THR A 259 -9.25 16.30 -8.75
CA THR A 259 -8.42 17.22 -7.99
C THR A 259 -8.97 18.66 -8.05
N SER A 260 -8.24 19.62 -7.45
CA SER A 260 -8.53 21.04 -7.62
C SER A 260 -8.25 21.60 -9.02
N ALA A 261 -7.54 20.86 -9.87
CA ALA A 261 -7.23 21.24 -11.25
C ALA A 261 -8.19 20.59 -12.24
N SER A 262 -8.71 21.38 -13.19
CA SER A 262 -9.67 20.89 -14.19
C SER A 262 -9.06 19.84 -15.11
N GLY A 263 -9.73 18.69 -15.25
CA GLY A 263 -9.24 17.58 -16.07
C GLY A 263 -8.08 16.79 -15.44
N VAL A 264 -7.76 17.04 -14.17
CA VAL A 264 -6.74 16.31 -13.43
C VAL A 264 -7.37 15.55 -12.26
N TYR A 265 -7.02 14.28 -12.15
CA TYR A 265 -7.52 13.31 -11.17
C TYR A 265 -6.36 12.69 -10.40
N ALA A 266 -6.61 12.07 -9.26
CA ALA A 266 -5.60 11.28 -8.54
C ALA A 266 -6.23 10.08 -7.83
N ALA A 267 -5.49 8.97 -7.74
CA ALA A 267 -5.97 7.71 -7.19
C ALA A 267 -4.87 6.88 -6.52
N GLY A 268 -5.25 5.98 -5.61
CA GLY A 268 -4.35 5.09 -4.87
C GLY A 268 -3.62 5.79 -3.72
N ASP A 269 -2.48 5.24 -3.30
CA ASP A 269 -1.72 5.69 -2.11
C ASP A 269 -1.30 7.17 -2.13
N VAL A 270 -1.43 7.90 -3.24
CA VAL A 270 -1.14 9.34 -3.29
C VAL A 270 -2.32 10.20 -2.84
N ALA A 271 -3.54 9.65 -2.88
CA ALA A 271 -4.77 10.38 -2.73
C ALA A 271 -5.19 10.49 -1.26
N ARG A 272 -5.87 11.60 -0.96
CA ARG A 272 -6.76 11.80 0.18
C ARG A 272 -8.14 12.03 -0.41
N ALA A 273 -8.93 10.96 -0.47
CA ALA A 273 -10.16 10.90 -1.25
C ALA A 273 -11.39 11.03 -0.35
N TRP A 274 -12.38 11.80 -0.81
CA TRP A 274 -13.69 11.79 -0.17
C TRP A 274 -14.38 10.44 -0.42
N ASN A 275 -14.78 9.75 0.63
CA ASN A 275 -15.57 8.53 0.52
C ASN A 275 -17.05 8.85 0.72
N ALA A 276 -17.90 8.44 -0.22
CA ALA A 276 -19.30 8.84 -0.25
C ALA A 276 -20.12 8.27 0.92
N ILE A 277 -19.85 7.02 1.32
CA ILE A 277 -20.54 6.38 2.47
C ILE A 277 -20.00 6.94 3.79
N ALA A 278 -18.68 7.07 3.94
CA ALA A 278 -18.09 7.59 5.15
C ALA A 278 -18.41 9.08 5.40
N GLY A 279 -18.79 9.81 4.33
CA GLY A 279 -19.12 11.23 4.39
C GLY A 279 -17.94 12.12 4.81
N ARG A 280 -16.70 11.68 4.52
CA ARG A 280 -15.46 12.38 4.89
C ARG A 280 -14.29 11.96 4.02
N TYR A 281 -13.17 12.69 4.13
CA TYR A 281 -11.91 12.31 3.49
C TYR A 281 -11.24 11.16 4.23
N LEU A 282 -10.80 10.15 3.48
CA LEU A 282 -10.05 9.01 3.99
C LEU A 282 -8.64 8.99 3.37
N THR A 283 -7.71 8.35 4.07
CA THR A 283 -6.36 8.05 3.58
C THR A 283 -6.17 6.54 3.62
N VAL A 284 -6.01 5.94 2.44
CA VAL A 284 -5.97 4.48 2.29
C VAL A 284 -4.74 4.09 1.47
N GLU A 285 -4.08 3.01 1.88
CA GLU A 285 -2.85 2.48 1.26
C GLU A 285 -3.01 0.97 0.99
N HIS A 286 -4.11 0.61 0.35
CA HIS A 286 -4.54 -0.78 0.17
C HIS A 286 -4.78 -1.08 -1.30
N TRP A 287 -4.45 -2.31 -1.67
CA TRP A 287 -4.41 -2.75 -3.06
C TRP A 287 -5.77 -2.64 -3.75
N GLN A 288 -6.83 -3.16 -3.12
CA GLN A 288 -8.18 -3.13 -3.68
C GLN A 288 -8.70 -1.70 -3.77
N ASP A 289 -8.50 -0.89 -2.73
CA ASP A 289 -8.91 0.52 -2.74
C ASP A 289 -8.20 1.32 -3.84
N ALA A 290 -6.93 1.02 -4.13
CA ALA A 290 -6.23 1.64 -5.24
C ALA A 290 -6.86 1.26 -6.59
N ILE A 291 -7.28 0.00 -6.79
CA ILE A 291 -8.02 -0.44 -7.98
C ILE A 291 -9.35 0.32 -8.08
N ASP A 292 -10.13 0.34 -7.00
CA ASP A 292 -11.47 0.95 -6.99
C ASP A 292 -11.39 2.46 -7.29
N GLN A 293 -10.47 3.17 -6.63
CA GLN A 293 -10.21 4.58 -6.91
C GLN A 293 -9.70 4.80 -8.34
N GLY A 294 -8.82 3.93 -8.83
CA GLY A 294 -8.33 3.96 -10.21
C GLY A 294 -9.48 3.88 -11.22
N SER A 295 -10.36 2.90 -11.06
CA SER A 295 -11.55 2.72 -11.90
C SER A 295 -12.44 3.96 -11.88
N VAL A 296 -12.73 4.53 -10.70
CA VAL A 296 -13.52 5.76 -10.58
C VAL A 296 -12.85 6.94 -11.30
N ALA A 297 -11.53 7.09 -11.16
CA ALA A 297 -10.77 8.14 -11.85
C ALA A 297 -10.83 7.97 -13.37
N GLY A 298 -10.69 6.73 -13.87
CA GLY A 298 -10.77 6.40 -15.30
C GLY A 298 -12.14 6.74 -15.90
N ALA A 299 -13.23 6.25 -15.29
CA ALA A 299 -14.59 6.56 -15.71
C ALA A 299 -14.88 8.08 -15.67
N SER A 300 -14.47 8.75 -14.60
CA SER A 300 -14.67 10.19 -14.41
C SER A 300 -13.88 11.02 -15.42
N ALA A 301 -12.66 10.60 -15.78
CA ALA A 301 -11.85 11.21 -16.83
C ALA A 301 -12.43 11.00 -18.24
N ALA A 302 -13.17 9.90 -18.46
CA ALA A 302 -13.93 9.63 -19.68
C ALA A 302 -15.26 10.40 -19.74
N GLY A 303 -15.65 11.10 -18.66
CA GLY A 303 -16.88 11.87 -18.58
C GLY A 303 -18.11 11.10 -18.11
N HIS A 304 -17.92 9.90 -17.54
CA HIS A 304 -18.99 9.15 -16.87
C HIS A 304 -19.07 9.52 -15.38
N GLU A 305 -20.28 9.41 -14.81
CA GLU A 305 -20.48 9.59 -13.37
C GLU A 305 -20.07 8.31 -12.64
N ALA A 306 -19.07 8.43 -11.76
CA ALA A 306 -18.61 7.37 -10.88
C ALA A 306 -18.18 7.99 -9.54
N ILE A 307 -18.34 7.24 -8.44
CA ILE A 307 -17.96 7.66 -7.10
C ILE A 307 -17.30 6.51 -6.36
N TRP A 308 -16.37 6.83 -5.45
CA TRP A 308 -15.78 5.87 -4.52
C TRP A 308 -16.57 5.85 -3.21
N ASP A 309 -17.17 4.71 -2.92
CA ASP A 309 -18.08 4.50 -1.80
C ASP A 309 -17.79 3.21 -1.01
N ALA A 310 -16.74 2.47 -1.37
CA ALA A 310 -16.37 1.23 -0.71
C ALA A 310 -15.83 1.45 0.72
N VAL A 311 -16.09 0.49 1.61
CA VAL A 311 -15.42 0.41 2.92
C VAL A 311 -14.01 -0.13 2.71
N PRO A 312 -12.95 0.62 3.09
CA PRO A 312 -11.58 0.18 2.88
C PRO A 312 -11.28 -1.16 3.54
N GLY A 313 -10.48 -1.98 2.87
CA GLY A 313 -10.16 -3.32 3.34
C GLY A 313 -8.85 -3.87 2.79
N PHE A 314 -8.21 -4.72 3.59
CA PHE A 314 -7.02 -5.44 3.16
C PHE A 314 -6.85 -6.76 3.92
N TRP A 315 -5.89 -7.55 3.46
CA TRP A 315 -5.40 -8.71 4.16
C TRP A 315 -3.87 -8.67 4.27
N THR A 316 -3.36 -9.36 5.26
CA THR A 316 -1.93 -9.57 5.50
C THR A 316 -1.67 -11.05 5.76
N THR A 317 -0.51 -11.56 5.30
CA THR A 317 -0.15 -12.98 5.50
C THR A 317 1.17 -13.09 6.25
N ILE A 318 1.10 -13.46 7.52
CA ILE A 318 2.25 -13.62 8.41
C ILE A 318 2.49 -15.12 8.58
N GLY A 319 3.59 -15.62 8.03
CA GLY A 319 3.84 -17.05 7.93
C GLY A 319 2.78 -17.73 7.06
N GLU A 320 2.00 -18.62 7.67
CA GLU A 320 0.85 -19.32 7.07
C GLU A 320 -0.50 -18.64 7.38
N ALA A 321 -0.54 -17.71 8.34
CA ALA A 321 -1.78 -17.09 8.80
C ALA A 321 -2.14 -15.88 7.93
N THR A 322 -3.40 -15.82 7.47
CA THR A 322 -3.93 -14.65 6.76
C THR A 322 -4.94 -13.92 7.65
N VAL A 323 -4.62 -12.68 8.00
CA VAL A 323 -5.46 -11.80 8.81
C VAL A 323 -6.12 -10.77 7.87
N LYS A 324 -7.42 -10.54 8.02
CA LYS A 324 -8.20 -9.62 7.19
C LYS A 324 -8.71 -8.44 8.02
N TYR A 325 -8.81 -7.27 7.42
CA TYR A 325 -9.19 -6.05 8.12
C TYR A 325 -10.05 -5.14 7.25
N HIS A 326 -11.14 -4.63 7.82
CA HIS A 326 -11.90 -3.51 7.27
C HIS A 326 -11.89 -2.36 8.26
N ALA A 327 -11.73 -1.13 7.78
CA ALA A 327 -11.84 0.06 8.64
C ALA A 327 -12.00 1.37 7.87
N TRP A 328 -12.59 2.36 8.53
CA TRP A 328 -12.46 3.74 8.09
C TRP A 328 -11.06 4.33 8.31
N GLY A 329 -10.30 3.83 9.29
CA GLY A 329 -8.90 4.17 9.50
C GLY A 329 -8.63 5.43 10.32
N ASP A 330 -9.67 6.05 10.89
CA ASP A 330 -9.60 7.26 11.73
C ASP A 330 -9.59 6.97 13.25
N GLY A 331 -9.32 5.72 13.63
CA GLY A 331 -9.23 5.28 15.02
C GLY A 331 -10.53 4.69 15.56
N TYR A 332 -10.53 4.38 16.85
CA TYR A 332 -11.66 3.78 17.57
C TYR A 332 -11.62 4.20 19.05
N GLU A 333 -12.74 4.04 19.76
CA GLU A 333 -12.86 4.34 21.19
C GLU A 333 -12.72 3.06 22.03
N ASP A 334 -13.39 2.00 21.60
CA ASP A 334 -13.39 0.70 22.26
C ASP A 334 -13.08 -0.43 21.26
N SER A 335 -12.40 -1.47 21.76
CA SER A 335 -12.17 -2.70 21.00
C SER A 335 -12.52 -3.91 21.85
N ARG A 336 -13.08 -4.95 21.22
CA ARG A 336 -13.38 -6.22 21.89
C ARG A 336 -12.98 -7.40 21.03
N MET A 337 -12.11 -8.25 21.58
CA MET A 337 -11.73 -9.50 20.95
C MET A 337 -12.69 -10.65 21.33
N ILE A 338 -13.05 -11.44 20.33
CA ILE A 338 -13.68 -12.76 20.47
C ILE A 338 -12.67 -13.77 19.92
N SER A 339 -12.13 -14.63 20.78
CA SER A 339 -11.17 -15.67 20.38
C SER A 339 -11.83 -17.04 20.28
N SER A 340 -11.38 -17.84 19.33
CA SER A 340 -11.64 -19.28 19.26
C SER A 340 -10.31 -20.05 19.37
N THR A 341 -10.35 -21.39 19.27
CA THR A 341 -9.14 -22.21 19.24
C THR A 341 -8.32 -22.03 17.97
N GLU A 342 -8.97 -21.66 16.86
CA GLU A 342 -8.36 -21.62 15.53
C GLU A 342 -8.27 -20.21 14.95
N GLY A 343 -8.87 -19.21 15.61
CA GLY A 343 -9.03 -17.87 15.05
C GLY A 343 -9.42 -16.82 16.07
N PHE A 344 -9.64 -15.61 15.58
CA PHE A 344 -10.18 -14.51 16.37
C PHE A 344 -10.88 -13.48 15.50
N THR A 345 -11.76 -12.71 16.13
CA THR A 345 -12.34 -11.48 15.60
C THR A 345 -12.11 -10.36 16.61
N VAL A 346 -11.65 -9.20 16.16
CA VAL A 346 -11.63 -7.96 16.96
C VAL A 346 -12.60 -6.99 16.33
N TRP A 347 -13.61 -6.61 17.11
CA TRP A 347 -14.56 -5.57 16.75
C TRP A 347 -14.08 -4.24 17.32
N TYR A 348 -14.11 -3.18 16.52
CA TYR A 348 -13.74 -1.83 16.92
C TYR A 348 -14.94 -0.90 16.78
N GLU A 349 -15.21 -0.13 17.82
CA GLU A 349 -16.35 0.77 17.87
C GLU A 349 -15.93 2.21 18.21
N ALA A 350 -16.64 3.16 17.63
CA ALA A 350 -16.62 4.57 18.03
C ALA A 350 -18.03 5.13 17.90
N ASN A 351 -18.45 5.96 18.86
CA ASN A 351 -19.81 6.50 18.93
C ASN A 351 -20.90 5.41 18.85
N ALA A 352 -20.67 4.26 19.49
CA ALA A 352 -21.55 3.08 19.47
C ALA A 352 -21.85 2.50 18.07
N THR A 353 -20.94 2.68 17.11
CA THR A 353 -21.01 2.10 15.77
C THR A 353 -19.72 1.35 15.44
N THR A 354 -19.83 0.29 14.64
CA THR A 354 -18.66 -0.46 14.16
C THR A 354 -17.87 0.42 13.19
N VAL A 355 -16.59 0.64 13.48
CA VAL A 355 -15.68 1.42 12.63
C VAL A 355 -14.55 0.59 12.03
N ALA A 356 -14.29 -0.59 12.61
CA ALA A 356 -13.38 -1.57 12.04
C ALA A 356 -13.69 -3.00 12.50
N VAL A 357 -13.18 -3.98 11.75
CA VAL A 357 -13.12 -5.39 12.14
C VAL A 357 -11.78 -6.00 11.70
N LEU A 358 -11.13 -6.77 12.57
CA LEU A 358 -9.93 -7.55 12.28
C LEU A 358 -10.23 -9.03 12.51
N THR A 359 -9.98 -9.90 11.52
CA THR A 359 -10.29 -11.32 11.63
C THR A 359 -9.12 -12.22 11.25
N TYR A 360 -9.03 -13.37 11.89
CA TYR A 360 -8.21 -14.50 11.51
C TYR A 360 -9.08 -15.76 11.61
N ASN A 361 -9.23 -16.50 10.50
CA ASN A 361 -10.13 -17.65 10.39
C ASN A 361 -11.59 -17.35 10.82
N ALA A 362 -12.11 -16.18 10.45
CA ALA A 362 -13.48 -15.76 10.72
C ALA A 362 -14.03 -14.91 9.55
N ASP A 363 -14.22 -15.55 8.40
CA ASP A 363 -14.62 -14.87 7.15
C ASP A 363 -16.05 -14.33 7.19
N ASP A 364 -16.96 -15.01 7.89
CA ASP A 364 -18.33 -14.53 8.09
C ASP A 364 -18.36 -13.20 8.87
N ASP A 365 -17.50 -13.06 9.87
CA ASP A 365 -17.35 -11.83 10.65
C ASP A 365 -16.70 -10.71 9.84
N TYR A 366 -15.78 -11.05 8.93
CA TYR A 366 -15.16 -10.09 8.03
C TYR A 366 -16.19 -9.45 7.09
N GLU A 367 -17.02 -10.26 6.45
CA GLU A 367 -18.09 -9.77 5.57
C GLU A 367 -19.19 -9.04 6.33
N LEU A 368 -19.57 -9.55 7.50
CA LEU A 368 -20.52 -8.86 8.37
C LEU A 368 -19.98 -7.49 8.80
N GLY A 369 -18.72 -7.41 9.20
CA GLY A 369 -18.13 -6.15 9.64
C GLY A 369 -18.08 -5.11 8.54
N ARG A 370 -17.76 -5.50 7.29
CA ARG A 370 -17.88 -4.60 6.13
C ARG A 370 -19.27 -3.97 6.01
N GLN A 371 -20.32 -4.79 6.17
CA GLN A 371 -21.71 -4.31 6.13
C GLN A 371 -22.03 -3.39 7.30
N LEU A 372 -21.67 -3.78 8.54
CA LEU A 372 -21.94 -2.98 9.73
C LEU A 372 -21.23 -1.62 9.70
N ILE A 373 -20.00 -1.58 9.20
CA ILE A 373 -19.22 -0.34 9.02
C ILE A 373 -19.90 0.58 8.01
N ALA A 374 -20.34 0.06 6.86
CA ALA A 374 -21.05 0.84 5.84
C ALA A 374 -22.40 1.37 6.34
N GLU A 375 -23.13 0.55 7.11
CA GLU A 375 -24.46 0.90 7.63
C GLU A 375 -24.43 1.74 8.91
N GLY A 376 -23.25 1.95 9.51
CA GLY A 376 -23.12 2.66 10.79
C GLY A 376 -23.81 1.93 11.94
N ARG A 377 -23.73 0.59 11.98
CA ARG A 377 -24.39 -0.25 12.98
C ARG A 377 -23.42 -0.74 14.06
N PRO A 378 -23.91 -0.97 15.30
CA PRO A 378 -23.07 -1.48 16.39
C PRO A 378 -22.56 -2.89 16.10
N ALA A 379 -21.46 -3.26 16.75
CA ALA A 379 -20.87 -4.59 16.64
C ALA A 379 -21.77 -5.66 17.30
N PRO A 380 -21.68 -6.94 16.89
CA PRO A 380 -22.50 -8.01 17.48
C PRO A 380 -22.15 -8.26 18.95
N THR A 381 -23.11 -8.16 19.87
CA THR A 381 -22.84 -8.29 21.32
C THR A 381 -22.66 -9.72 21.84
N ALA A 382 -23.00 -10.75 21.06
CA ALA A 382 -22.84 -12.17 21.43
C ALA A 382 -21.94 -12.91 20.42
N ALA A 383 -21.09 -13.82 20.92
CA ALA A 383 -20.43 -14.80 20.07
C ALA A 383 -21.51 -15.71 19.46
N ARG A 384 -21.53 -15.84 18.13
CA ARG A 384 -22.41 -16.78 17.44
C ARG A 384 -21.95 -18.22 17.62
#